data_AF-A0A1G8GQH1-F1
#
_entry.id   AF-A0A1G8GQH1-F1
#
_cell.length_a   1.000
_cell.length_b   1.000
_cell.length_c   1.000
_cell.angle_alpha   90.00
_cell.angle_beta   90.00
_cell.angle_gamma   90.00
#
_symmetry.space_group_name_H-M   'P 1'
#
loop_
_entity.id
_entity.type
_entity.pdbx_description
1 polymer ?
#
loop_
_entity_poly.entity_id
_entity_poly.type
_entity_poly.pdbx_seq_one_letter_code
_entity_poly.pdbx_strand_id
1 'polypeptide(L)'
;MTGREWFTAAELADLSLPTLPGTERNIRARATREGWQHRERQGRGGGREFHISSLPSAAKAKLVMASAPASAPAGGPTKAQMSRTDAWRWYDGLPDKKKNTAEWRLSVLNAVLALYQHGVSKDVAVMQAARQHGVSASSIYNWFKLTDGVERADWLPALAP
;
A
#
# COMPACT_ATOMS: atom_id res chain seq x y z
N MET A 1 -20.88 -2.68 -15.16
CA MET A 1 -19.99 -1.51 -15.31
C MET A 1 -20.81 -0.26 -15.05
N THR A 2 -20.58 0.43 -13.94
CA THR A 2 -20.92 1.86 -13.76
C THR A 2 -20.17 2.35 -12.51
N GLY A 3 -18.86 2.56 -12.67
CA GLY A 3 -18.08 3.32 -11.69
C GLY A 3 -18.53 4.78 -11.73
N ARG A 4 -18.68 5.44 -10.59
CA ARG A 4 -19.15 6.82 -10.50
C ARG A 4 -18.12 7.77 -11.14
N GLU A 5 -18.51 8.46 -12.22
CA GLU A 5 -17.59 9.30 -13.02
C GLU A 5 -17.52 10.77 -12.58
N TRP A 6 -18.41 11.19 -11.67
CA TRP A 6 -18.57 12.58 -11.25
C TRP A 6 -18.32 12.73 -9.75
N PHE A 7 -17.42 13.64 -9.40
CA PHE A 7 -16.95 13.87 -8.02
C PHE A 7 -17.08 15.34 -7.62
N THR A 8 -17.55 15.61 -6.42
CA THR A 8 -17.60 16.97 -5.87
C THR A 8 -16.20 17.45 -5.46
N ALA A 9 -15.98 18.76 -5.44
CA ALA A 9 -14.71 19.31 -4.94
C ALA A 9 -14.45 18.95 -3.46
N ALA A 10 -15.50 18.73 -2.66
CA ALA A 10 -15.37 18.25 -1.29
C ALA A 10 -14.88 16.79 -1.23
N GLU A 11 -15.47 15.89 -2.03
CA GLU A 11 -15.01 14.50 -2.15
C GLU A 11 -13.56 14.43 -2.65
N LEU A 12 -13.18 15.25 -3.63
CA LEU A 12 -11.81 15.31 -4.12
C LEU A 12 -10.81 15.86 -3.10
N ALA A 13 -11.24 16.77 -2.22
CA ALA A 13 -10.42 17.31 -1.13
C ALA A 13 -10.22 16.28 -0.03
N ASP A 14 -11.29 15.59 0.37
CA ASP A 14 -11.28 14.53 1.38
C ASP A 14 -10.37 13.37 0.97
N LEU A 15 -10.38 13.02 -0.31
CA LEU A 15 -9.51 11.99 -0.88
C LEU A 15 -8.01 12.31 -0.82
N SER A 16 -7.60 13.55 -0.45
CA SER A 16 -6.20 13.99 -0.33
C SER A 16 -5.31 13.37 -1.41
N LEU A 17 -5.68 13.66 -2.66
CA LEU A 17 -5.05 13.08 -3.83
C LEU A 17 -3.63 13.66 -3.98
N PRO A 18 -2.58 12.82 -4.12
CA PRO A 18 -1.24 13.33 -4.37
C PRO A 18 -1.29 14.10 -5.69
N THR A 19 -0.82 15.34 -5.69
CA THR A 19 -0.94 16.38 -6.72
C THR A 19 -2.15 17.31 -6.66
N LEU A 20 -3.24 17.01 -5.94
CA LEU A 20 -4.35 17.94 -5.77
C LEU A 20 -4.31 18.65 -4.43
N PRO A 21 -4.72 19.93 -4.38
CA PRO A 21 -4.75 20.65 -3.13
C PRO A 21 -5.84 20.08 -2.21
N GLY A 22 -5.52 19.84 -0.94
CA GLY A 22 -6.41 19.21 0.05
C GLY A 22 -7.56 20.09 0.55
N THR A 23 -7.99 21.09 -0.21
CA THR A 23 -9.07 22.01 0.18
C THR A 23 -9.99 22.26 -1.00
N GLU A 24 -11.30 22.20 -0.75
CA GLU A 24 -12.34 22.39 -1.77
C GLU A 24 -12.13 23.66 -2.60
N ARG A 25 -11.80 24.78 -1.94
CA ARG A 25 -11.55 26.08 -2.59
C ARG A 25 -10.45 26.00 -3.64
N ASN A 26 -9.36 25.32 -3.33
CA ASN A 26 -8.20 25.20 -4.22
C ASN A 26 -8.47 24.23 -5.37
N ILE A 27 -9.31 23.21 -5.15
CA ILE A 27 -9.77 22.30 -6.20
C ILE A 27 -10.64 23.05 -7.19
N ARG A 28 -11.60 23.86 -6.71
CA ARG A 28 -12.41 24.72 -7.57
C ARG A 28 -11.55 25.71 -8.36
N ALA A 29 -10.58 26.36 -7.73
CA ALA A 29 -9.66 27.28 -8.41
C ALA A 29 -8.84 26.57 -9.51
N ARG A 30 -8.37 25.36 -9.23
CA ARG A 30 -7.63 24.55 -10.21
C ARG A 30 -8.52 24.05 -11.34
N ALA A 31 -9.74 23.63 -11.04
CA ALA A 31 -10.72 23.22 -12.03
C ALA A 31 -11.06 24.35 -13.00
N THR A 32 -11.19 25.58 -12.50
CA THR A 32 -11.35 26.78 -13.36
C THR A 32 -10.10 27.03 -14.21
N ARG A 33 -8.90 26.90 -13.63
CA ARG A 33 -7.62 27.13 -14.33
C ARG A 33 -7.35 26.10 -15.43
N GLU A 34 -7.70 24.84 -15.19
CA GLU A 34 -7.47 23.72 -16.10
C GLU A 34 -8.70 23.38 -16.96
N GLY A 35 -9.80 24.15 -16.83
CA GLY A 35 -11.00 23.99 -17.64
C GLY A 35 -11.69 22.63 -17.46
N TRP A 36 -11.76 22.13 -16.23
CA TRP A 36 -12.35 20.81 -15.98
C TRP A 36 -13.84 20.79 -16.31
N GLN A 37 -14.30 19.67 -16.87
CA GLN A 37 -15.71 19.44 -17.12
C GLN A 37 -16.45 19.41 -15.79
N HIS A 38 -17.42 20.32 -15.64
CA HIS A 38 -18.25 20.42 -14.46
C HIS A 38 -19.73 20.28 -14.82
N ARG A 39 -20.50 19.70 -13.91
CA ARG A 39 -21.96 19.68 -13.96
C ARG A 39 -22.54 20.25 -12.68
N GLU A 40 -23.73 20.82 -12.77
CA GLU A 40 -24.47 21.24 -11.59
C GLU A 40 -25.07 20.03 -10.88
N ARG A 41 -24.89 19.95 -9.56
CA ARG A 41 -25.43 18.87 -8.76
C ARG A 41 -26.95 19.01 -8.63
N GLN A 42 -27.70 18.00 -9.05
CA GLN A 42 -29.13 17.92 -8.77
C GLN A 42 -29.35 17.49 -7.30
N GLY A 43 -29.47 18.47 -6.40
CA GLY A 43 -29.74 18.25 -4.98
C GLY A 43 -29.74 19.54 -4.15
N ARG A 44 -30.23 19.48 -2.89
CA ARG A 44 -30.19 20.62 -1.96
C ARG A 44 -28.74 20.98 -1.64
N GLY A 45 -28.30 22.17 -2.06
CA GLY A 45 -26.97 22.72 -1.73
C GLY A 45 -26.11 23.23 -2.89
N GLY A 46 -26.59 23.26 -4.14
CA GLY A 46 -26.02 24.08 -5.22
C GLY A 46 -24.51 23.92 -5.47
N GLY A 47 -24.01 22.68 -5.54
CA GLY A 47 -22.60 22.38 -5.77
C GLY A 47 -22.27 22.05 -7.22
N ARG A 48 -21.00 22.21 -7.61
CA ARG A 48 -20.47 21.73 -8.90
C ARG A 48 -19.75 20.40 -8.71
N GLU A 49 -20.05 19.43 -9.56
CA GLU A 49 -19.35 18.14 -9.65
C GLU A 49 -18.43 18.15 -10.87
N PHE A 50 -17.27 17.51 -10.77
CA PHE A 50 -16.24 17.45 -11.80
C PHE A 50 -16.10 16.04 -12.35
N HIS A 51 -15.91 15.94 -13.66
CA HIS A 51 -15.76 14.66 -14.34
C HIS A 51 -14.35 14.08 -14.15
N ILE A 52 -14.26 12.76 -13.95
CA ILE A 52 -13.00 12.05 -13.75
C ILE A 52 -12.01 12.24 -14.91
N SER A 53 -12.50 12.37 -16.15
CA SER A 53 -11.63 12.58 -17.33
C SER A 53 -10.85 13.88 -17.30
N SER A 54 -11.35 14.90 -16.59
CA SER A 54 -10.67 16.20 -16.48
C SER A 54 -9.64 16.26 -15.35
N LEU A 55 -9.60 15.25 -14.48
CA LEU A 55 -8.62 15.20 -13.39
C LEU A 55 -7.22 14.87 -13.90
N PRO A 56 -6.14 15.30 -13.20
CA PRO A 56 -4.79 14.85 -13.50
C PRO A 56 -4.68 13.32 -13.47
N SER A 57 -3.84 12.73 -14.31
CA SER A 57 -3.62 11.27 -14.38
C SER A 57 -3.31 10.65 -13.02
N ALA A 58 -2.54 11.34 -12.18
CA ALA A 58 -2.25 10.95 -10.80
C ALA A 58 -3.50 10.88 -9.90
N ALA A 59 -4.46 11.80 -10.09
CA ALA A 59 -5.72 11.81 -9.37
C ALA A 59 -6.69 10.72 -9.89
N LYS A 60 -6.71 10.47 -11.21
CA LYS A 60 -7.47 9.36 -11.80
C LYS A 60 -7.05 8.01 -11.23
N ALA A 61 -5.75 7.77 -11.06
CA ALA A 61 -5.23 6.51 -10.54
C ALA A 61 -5.80 6.16 -9.15
N LYS A 62 -5.82 7.13 -8.23
CA LYS A 62 -6.33 6.92 -6.86
C LYS A 62 -7.87 6.82 -6.83
N LEU A 63 -8.58 7.50 -7.73
CA LEU A 63 -10.04 7.38 -7.87
C LEU A 63 -10.48 6.03 -8.44
N VAL A 64 -9.72 5.49 -9.41
CA VAL A 64 -9.92 4.13 -9.92
C VAL A 64 -9.65 3.10 -8.80
N MET A 65 -8.64 3.34 -7.95
CA MET A 65 -8.39 2.52 -6.76
C MET A 65 -9.51 2.62 -5.71
N ALA A 66 -10.16 3.77 -5.56
CA ALA A 66 -11.22 3.98 -4.58
C ALA A 66 -12.63 3.54 -5.05
N SER A 67 -12.86 3.47 -6.35
CA SER A 67 -14.19 3.18 -6.94
C SER A 67 -14.34 1.78 -7.52
N ALA A 68 -13.33 0.92 -7.38
CA ALA A 68 -13.43 -0.47 -7.79
C ALA A 68 -14.48 -1.20 -6.91
N PRO A 69 -15.58 -1.72 -7.49
CA PRO A 69 -16.35 -2.74 -6.79
C PRO A 69 -15.42 -3.91 -6.51
N ALA A 70 -15.52 -4.50 -5.32
CA ALA A 70 -14.70 -5.62 -4.85
C ALA A 70 -14.65 -6.77 -5.88
N SER A 71 -13.70 -6.68 -6.82
CA SER A 71 -13.28 -7.68 -7.81
C SER A 71 -12.10 -7.08 -8.56
N ALA A 72 -10.93 -7.69 -8.37
CA ALA A 72 -9.59 -7.23 -8.73
C ALA A 72 -9.34 -7.05 -10.26
N PRO A 73 -8.10 -6.76 -10.76
CA PRO A 73 -6.86 -6.40 -10.06
C PRO A 73 -6.08 -5.23 -10.69
N ALA A 74 -5.38 -4.41 -9.87
CA ALA A 74 -4.02 -3.88 -10.11
C ALA A 74 -3.72 -2.69 -9.19
N GLY A 75 -2.90 -2.93 -8.17
CA GLY A 75 -2.43 -1.92 -7.20
C GLY A 75 -2.26 -2.55 -5.82
N GLY A 76 -1.06 -3.05 -5.54
CA GLY A 76 -0.79 -3.88 -4.36
C GLY A 76 -1.13 -3.21 -3.02
N PRO A 77 -1.68 -3.93 -2.03
CA PRO A 77 -2.14 -3.30 -0.79
C PRO A 77 -0.98 -2.89 0.12
N THR A 78 -1.10 -1.70 0.71
CA THR A 78 -0.30 -1.28 1.85
C THR A 78 -0.61 -2.17 3.07
N LYS A 79 0.45 -2.77 3.61
CA LYS A 79 0.47 -3.91 4.56
C LYS A 79 -0.24 -3.73 5.89
N ALA A 80 -0.64 -2.52 6.28
CA ALA A 80 -1.05 -2.22 7.65
C ALA A 80 -2.49 -2.68 8.01
N GLN A 81 -3.31 -3.11 7.04
CA GLN A 81 -4.72 -3.48 7.27
C GLN A 81 -5.20 -4.69 6.43
N MET A 82 -4.29 -5.53 5.92
CA MET A 82 -4.73 -6.79 5.30
C MET A 82 -5.22 -7.75 6.38
N SER A 83 -6.41 -8.33 6.20
CA SER A 83 -6.80 -9.49 7.01
C SER A 83 -5.78 -10.60 6.77
N ARG A 84 -5.52 -11.43 7.79
CA ARG A 84 -4.63 -12.60 7.70
C ARG A 84 -4.91 -13.43 6.43
N THR A 85 -6.19 -13.63 6.12
CA THR A 85 -6.67 -14.36 4.94
C THR A 85 -6.25 -13.70 3.63
N ASP A 86 -6.31 -12.36 3.53
CA ASP A 86 -5.95 -11.63 2.31
C ASP A 86 -4.44 -11.61 2.06
N ALA A 87 -3.63 -11.54 3.13
CA ALA A 87 -2.18 -11.62 3.03
C ALA A 87 -1.71 -12.97 2.48
N TRP A 88 -2.30 -14.06 2.97
CA TRP A 88 -2.00 -15.42 2.48
C TRP A 88 -2.48 -15.66 1.06
N ARG A 89 -3.67 -15.18 0.68
CA ARG A 89 -4.15 -15.26 -0.71
C ARG A 89 -3.27 -14.50 -1.68
N TRP A 90 -2.81 -13.32 -1.29
CA TRP A 90 -1.86 -12.55 -2.09
C TRP A 90 -0.54 -13.30 -2.26
N TYR A 91 -0.01 -13.86 -1.17
CA TYR A 91 1.23 -14.65 -1.21
C TYR A 91 1.10 -15.89 -2.09
N ASP A 92 -0.03 -16.59 -2.02
CA ASP A 92 -0.29 -17.79 -2.83
C ASP A 92 -0.30 -17.48 -4.34
N GLY A 93 -0.78 -16.29 -4.73
CA GLY A 93 -0.74 -15.81 -6.11
C GLY A 93 0.62 -15.29 -6.61
N LEU A 94 1.67 -15.27 -5.77
CA LEU A 94 2.99 -14.79 -6.19
C LEU A 94 3.76 -15.84 -7.02
N PRO A 95 4.61 -15.40 -7.97
CA PRO A 95 5.54 -16.29 -8.66
C PRO A 95 6.51 -16.98 -7.69
N ASP A 96 6.93 -18.20 -8.02
CA ASP A 96 7.83 -19.02 -7.19
C ASP A 96 9.10 -18.28 -6.81
N LYS A 97 9.66 -17.47 -7.71
CA LYS A 97 10.84 -16.65 -7.42
C LYS A 97 10.65 -15.72 -6.22
N LYS A 98 9.46 -15.14 -6.06
CA LYS A 98 9.12 -14.27 -4.92
C LYS A 98 8.86 -15.08 -3.65
N LYS A 99 8.19 -16.23 -3.77
CA LYS A 99 7.98 -17.17 -2.66
C LYS A 99 9.32 -17.67 -2.11
N ASN A 100 10.22 -18.13 -2.97
CA ASN A 100 11.58 -18.56 -2.61
C ASN A 100 12.38 -17.44 -1.95
N THR A 101 12.23 -16.19 -2.41
CA THR A 101 12.89 -15.04 -1.79
C THR A 101 12.35 -14.79 -0.37
N ALA A 102 11.03 -14.89 -0.17
CA ALA A 102 10.40 -14.74 1.13
C ALA A 102 10.83 -15.84 2.11
N GLU A 103 10.84 -17.08 1.65
CA GLU A 103 11.29 -18.26 2.41
C GLU A 103 12.77 -18.13 2.80
N TRP A 104 13.61 -17.70 1.86
CA TRP A 104 15.02 -17.45 2.14
C TRP A 104 15.19 -16.35 3.20
N ARG A 105 14.48 -15.23 3.09
CA ARG A 105 14.50 -14.17 4.12
C ARG A 105 14.03 -14.70 5.48
N LEU A 106 12.98 -15.52 5.50
CA LEU A 106 12.49 -16.15 6.71
C LEU A 106 13.55 -17.06 7.34
N SER A 107 14.31 -17.81 6.54
CA SER A 107 15.40 -18.65 7.04
C SER A 107 16.49 -17.83 7.74
N VAL A 108 16.83 -16.65 7.22
CA VAL A 108 17.78 -15.72 7.85
C VAL A 108 17.22 -15.21 9.18
N LEU A 109 15.95 -14.81 9.25
CA LEU A 109 15.33 -14.38 10.51
C LEU A 109 15.27 -15.51 11.53
N ASN A 110 14.99 -16.74 11.10
CA ASN A 110 15.02 -17.91 11.96
C ASN A 110 16.43 -18.19 12.51
N ALA A 111 17.48 -18.00 11.71
CA ALA A 111 18.87 -18.13 12.15
C ALA A 111 19.21 -17.10 13.25
N VAL A 112 18.78 -15.84 13.09
CA VAL A 112 18.92 -14.82 14.14
C VAL A 112 18.22 -15.25 15.43
N LEU A 113 16.99 -15.77 15.32
CA LEU A 113 16.21 -16.20 16.49
C LEU A 113 16.80 -17.44 17.16
N ALA A 114 17.43 -18.34 16.41
CA ALA A 114 18.16 -19.48 16.96
C ALA A 114 19.37 -19.00 17.77
N LEU A 115 20.18 -18.09 17.22
CA LEU A 115 21.32 -17.49 17.92
C LEU A 115 20.88 -16.75 19.19
N TYR A 116 19.77 -16.03 19.14
CA TYR A 116 19.21 -15.34 20.30
C TYR A 116 18.78 -16.32 21.41
N GLN A 117 18.18 -17.47 21.06
CA GLN A 117 17.82 -18.50 22.03
C GLN A 117 19.02 -19.11 22.75
N HIS A 118 20.21 -19.08 22.15
CA HIS A 118 21.45 -19.53 22.78
C HIS A 118 22.11 -18.46 23.68
N GLY A 119 21.41 -17.38 24.00
CA GLY A 119 21.88 -16.34 24.93
C GLY A 119 22.77 -15.27 24.28
N VAL A 120 22.86 -15.27 22.94
CA VAL A 120 23.55 -14.21 22.20
C VAL A 120 22.65 -12.97 22.14
N SER A 121 23.20 -11.78 22.34
CA SER A 121 22.42 -10.54 22.21
C SER A 121 21.87 -10.36 20.78
N LYS A 122 20.72 -9.70 20.65
CA LYS A 122 20.02 -9.55 19.36
C LYS A 122 20.92 -8.91 18.28
N ASP A 123 21.69 -7.89 18.62
CA ASP A 123 22.62 -7.25 17.69
C ASP A 123 23.74 -8.18 17.22
N VAL A 124 24.31 -8.98 18.13
CA VAL A 124 25.37 -9.93 17.77
C VAL A 124 24.79 -11.07 16.92
N ALA A 125 23.59 -11.55 17.25
CA ALA A 125 22.88 -12.55 16.45
C ALA A 125 22.58 -12.05 15.02
N VAL A 126 22.14 -10.78 14.87
CA VAL A 126 21.93 -10.15 13.56
C VAL A 126 23.24 -10.03 12.79
N MET A 127 24.32 -9.56 13.42
CA MET A 127 25.63 -9.44 12.76
C MET A 127 26.19 -10.80 12.32
N GLN A 128 26.00 -11.83 13.12
CA GLN A 128 26.46 -13.18 12.81
C GLN A 128 25.65 -13.81 11.66
N ALA A 129 24.31 -13.70 11.70
CA ALA A 129 23.46 -14.16 10.61
C ALA A 129 23.72 -13.39 9.29
N ALA A 130 23.96 -12.07 9.39
CA ALA A 130 24.35 -11.23 8.25
C ALA A 130 25.60 -11.78 7.55
N ARG A 131 26.64 -12.10 8.32
CA ARG A 131 27.89 -12.69 7.80
C ARG A 131 27.67 -14.07 7.20
N GLN A 132 26.89 -14.92 7.87
CA GLN A 132 26.62 -16.30 7.43
C GLN A 132 25.86 -16.36 6.10
N HIS A 133 24.91 -15.45 5.89
CA HIS A 133 24.04 -15.44 4.71
C HIS A 133 24.46 -14.41 3.64
N GLY A 134 25.57 -13.69 3.85
CA GLY A 134 26.07 -12.69 2.89
C GLY A 134 25.17 -11.48 2.71
N VAL A 135 24.42 -11.09 3.75
CA VAL A 135 23.48 -9.95 3.74
C VAL A 135 23.92 -8.86 4.71
N SER A 136 23.41 -7.64 4.53
CA SER A 136 23.68 -6.57 5.50
C SER A 136 22.82 -6.72 6.75
N ALA A 137 23.36 -6.33 7.92
CA ALA A 137 22.59 -6.25 9.16
C ALA A 137 21.36 -5.32 9.01
N SER A 138 21.50 -4.21 8.26
CA SER A 138 20.41 -3.30 7.95
C SER A 138 19.27 -3.96 7.17
N SER A 139 19.57 -4.88 6.25
CA SER A 139 18.55 -5.67 5.53
C SER A 139 17.75 -6.54 6.49
N ILE A 140 18.44 -7.21 7.42
CA ILE A 140 17.80 -8.05 8.45
C ILE A 140 16.90 -7.19 9.36
N TYR A 141 17.37 -6.03 9.80
CA TYR A 141 16.55 -5.10 10.59
C TYR A 141 15.31 -4.60 9.82
N ASN A 142 15.45 -4.32 8.52
CA ASN A 142 14.31 -3.96 7.69
C ASN A 142 13.30 -5.10 7.57
N TRP A 143 13.75 -6.35 7.45
CA TRP A 143 12.86 -7.50 7.45
C TRP A 143 12.14 -7.69 8.80
N PHE A 144 12.84 -7.51 9.92
CA PHE A 144 12.21 -7.51 11.24
C PHE A 144 11.13 -6.42 11.38
N LYS A 145 11.36 -5.22 10.82
CA LYS A 145 10.34 -4.16 10.79
C LYS A 145 9.11 -4.55 9.98
N LEU A 146 9.25 -5.36 8.94
CA LEU A 146 8.11 -5.86 8.16
C LEU A 146 7.27 -6.89 8.93
N THR A 147 7.89 -7.59 9.87
CA THR A 147 7.25 -8.60 10.72
C THR A 147 6.79 -8.05 12.07
N ASP A 148 7.04 -6.76 12.34
CA ASP A 148 6.67 -6.12 13.60
C ASP A 148 5.14 -6.05 13.72
N GLY A 149 4.58 -6.58 14.81
CA GLY A 149 3.15 -6.70 15.00
C GLY A 149 2.45 -7.81 14.19
N VAL A 150 3.19 -8.62 13.45
CA VAL A 150 2.67 -9.78 12.69
C VAL A 150 2.96 -11.07 13.46
N GLU A 151 1.98 -11.96 13.59
CA GLU A 151 2.19 -13.29 14.17
C GLU A 151 3.25 -14.06 13.38
N ARG A 152 4.07 -14.86 14.06
CA ARG A 152 5.15 -15.63 13.41
C ARG A 152 4.65 -16.54 12.28
N ALA A 153 3.43 -17.06 12.42
CA ALA A 153 2.79 -17.86 11.38
C ALA A 153 2.60 -17.07 10.08
N ASP A 154 2.44 -15.75 10.14
CA ASP A 154 2.11 -14.90 9.00
C ASP A 154 3.32 -14.07 8.50
N TRP A 155 4.55 -14.46 8.87
CA TRP A 155 5.76 -13.75 8.42
C TRP A 155 6.09 -13.97 6.95
N LEU A 156 5.74 -15.13 6.37
CA LEU A 156 5.97 -15.42 4.95
C LEU A 156 5.36 -14.36 4.01
N PRO A 157 4.06 -14.04 4.09
CA PRO A 157 3.49 -12.98 3.27
C PRO A 157 4.11 -11.61 3.58
N ALA A 158 4.47 -11.32 4.83
CA ALA A 158 5.09 -10.05 5.19
C ALA A 158 6.48 -9.84 4.55
N LEU A 159 7.23 -10.93 4.34
CA LEU A 159 8.61 -10.94 3.84
C LEU A 159 8.75 -11.07 2.32
N ALA A 160 7.66 -11.34 1.62
CA ALA A 160 7.66 -11.54 0.16
C ALA A 160 7.87 -10.31 -0.75
N PRO A 161 7.55 -9.05 -0.35
CA PRO A 161 7.80 -7.89 -1.21
C PRO A 161 9.27 -7.45 -1.15
#